data_AF-A0A2E8SDW4-F1
#
_entry.id   AF-A0A2E8SDW4-F1
#
_cell.length_a   1.000
_cell.length_b   1.000
_cell.length_c   1.000
_cell.angle_alpha   90.00
_cell.angle_beta   90.00
_cell.angle_gamma   90.00
#
_symmetry.space_group_name_H-M   'P 1'
#
loop_
_entity.id
_entity.type
_entity.pdbx_description
1 polymer ?
#
loop_
_entity_poly.entity_id
_entity_poly.type
_entity_poly.pdbx_seq_one_letter_code
_entity_poly.pdbx_strand_id
1 'polypeptide(L)'
;MTYMDRNFDKRLDPTKLVPGAKSVVSLLYNYFPKESQTDTSAPKISKYAYGKDYHVVIKDKLHELMQVLQEEIGEIQGRVFVDSAPVLDKAWAAKAGLGWIGKHTNLISKQAGSFYFIAELIIDLPLEQDAPVTDHCGSCTACIDACPTQAIVAPYQVDGSKCISYFTIELKEAIPQEVKGQFDNWAFGCDVCQDVCPWNRFSTPHQEPKFEPSPELMQMNKGDWHEITEAVFDRLFSESAVQRAQFSGLKRNLDFLR
;
A
#
# COMPACT_ATOMS: atom_id res chain seq x y z
N MET A 1 7.95 -13.45 11.81
CA MET A 1 7.44 -12.06 11.77
C MET A 1 7.35 -11.51 13.19
N THR A 2 8.33 -10.74 13.66
CA THR A 2 8.29 -10.06 14.99
C THR A 2 7.97 -8.56 14.87
N TYR A 3 7.58 -8.09 13.68
CA TYR A 3 7.39 -6.66 13.40
C TYR A 3 6.23 -6.06 14.19
N MET A 4 5.13 -6.82 14.33
CA MET A 4 3.94 -6.39 15.07
C MET A 4 4.19 -6.35 16.59
N ASP A 5 5.07 -7.21 17.10
CA ASP A 5 5.41 -7.27 18.53
C ASP A 5 6.28 -6.07 18.97
N ARG A 6 6.99 -5.43 18.03
CA ARG A 6 7.81 -4.25 18.30
C ARG A 6 6.93 -3.00 18.43
N ASN A 7 7.26 -2.16 19.40
CA ASN A 7 6.60 -0.87 19.67
C ASN A 7 5.08 -1.00 19.94
N PHE A 8 4.64 -2.11 20.55
CA PHE A 8 3.22 -2.40 20.83
C PHE A 8 2.48 -1.21 21.46
N ASP A 9 3.04 -0.62 22.52
CA ASP A 9 2.43 0.52 23.21
C ASP A 9 2.22 1.74 22.29
N LYS A 10 3.18 2.01 21.39
CA LYS A 10 3.11 3.12 20.43
C LYS A 10 2.05 2.90 19.35
N ARG A 11 1.71 1.64 19.05
CA ARG A 11 0.65 1.28 18.10
C ARG A 11 -0.74 1.50 18.66
N LEU A 12 -0.89 1.36 19.98
CA LEU A 12 -2.16 1.51 20.69
C LEU A 12 -2.40 2.94 21.19
N ASP A 13 -1.34 3.65 21.56
CA ASP A 13 -1.42 4.97 22.18
C ASP A 13 -0.69 6.03 21.33
N PRO A 14 -1.44 6.85 20.56
CA PRO A 14 -0.85 7.90 19.72
C PRO A 14 -0.11 8.97 20.53
N THR A 15 -0.41 9.12 21.84
CA THR A 15 0.28 10.09 22.70
C THR A 15 1.74 9.71 22.96
N LYS A 16 2.12 8.43 22.74
CA LYS A 16 3.50 7.96 22.80
C LYS A 16 4.31 8.33 21.55
N LEU A 17 3.64 8.71 20.47
CA LEU A 17 4.26 9.20 19.23
C LEU A 17 4.29 10.73 19.19
N VAL A 18 3.23 11.36 19.69
CA VAL A 18 3.06 12.82 19.78
C VAL A 18 2.53 13.18 21.16
N PRO A 19 3.39 13.60 22.11
CA PRO A 19 2.96 14.00 23.44
C PRO A 19 1.91 15.11 23.37
N GLY A 20 0.81 14.97 24.11
CA GLY A 20 -0.30 15.94 24.12
C GLY A 20 -1.31 15.78 22.98
N ALA A 21 -1.15 14.78 22.10
CA ALA A 21 -2.13 14.48 21.07
C ALA A 21 -3.54 14.26 21.63
N LYS A 22 -4.53 14.83 20.93
CA LYS A 22 -5.96 14.72 21.26
C LYS A 22 -6.77 14.06 20.14
N SER A 23 -6.30 14.15 18.90
CA SER A 23 -7.01 13.62 17.74
C SER A 23 -6.04 12.93 16.76
N VAL A 24 -6.56 11.93 16.06
CA VAL A 24 -5.91 11.30 14.89
C VAL A 24 -6.81 11.59 13.69
N VAL A 25 -6.30 12.38 12.75
CA VAL A 25 -6.97 12.67 11.49
C VAL A 25 -6.44 11.70 10.45
N SER A 26 -7.29 10.83 9.94
CA SER A 26 -6.93 9.90 8.86
C SER A 26 -7.31 10.49 7.51
N LEU A 27 -6.46 10.26 6.50
CA LEU A 27 -6.66 10.73 5.13
C LEU A 27 -6.45 9.57 4.16
N LEU A 28 -7.18 9.61 3.04
CA LEU A 28 -7.00 8.68 1.92
C LEU A 28 -6.48 9.44 0.71
N TYR A 29 -5.48 8.88 0.03
CA TYR A 29 -4.93 9.45 -1.20
C TYR A 29 -4.90 8.43 -2.33
N ASN A 30 -5.63 8.71 -3.42
CA ASN A 30 -5.86 7.76 -4.52
C ASN A 30 -4.59 7.48 -5.31
N TYR A 31 -4.33 6.21 -5.62
CA TYR A 31 -3.23 5.78 -6.49
C TYR A 31 -3.67 4.92 -7.67
N PHE A 32 -4.98 4.70 -7.87
CA PHE A 32 -5.44 3.85 -8.96
C PHE A 32 -5.00 4.41 -10.32
N PRO A 33 -4.19 3.70 -11.11
CA PRO A 33 -3.60 4.24 -12.31
C PRO A 33 -4.62 4.31 -13.45
N LYS A 34 -4.39 5.24 -14.38
CA LYS A 34 -5.14 5.31 -15.65
C LYS A 34 -4.68 4.24 -16.65
N GLU A 35 -3.39 3.92 -16.62
CA GLU A 35 -2.73 3.05 -17.57
C GLU A 35 -2.31 1.72 -16.93
N SER A 36 -2.07 0.73 -17.77
CA SER A 36 -1.56 -0.58 -17.38
C SER A 36 -0.46 -0.98 -18.35
N GLN A 37 0.44 -1.87 -17.92
CA GLN A 37 1.53 -2.36 -18.77
C GLN A 37 0.98 -2.89 -20.10
N THR A 38 1.63 -2.50 -21.19
CA THR A 38 1.14 -2.80 -22.55
C THR A 38 1.29 -4.27 -22.92
N ASP A 39 2.42 -4.89 -22.53
CA ASP A 39 2.65 -6.33 -22.68
C ASP A 39 2.04 -7.10 -21.49
N THR A 40 0.91 -7.75 -21.74
CA THR A 40 0.24 -8.60 -20.74
C THR A 40 1.04 -9.81 -20.28
N SER A 41 2.12 -10.18 -21.00
CA SER A 41 3.03 -11.26 -20.63
C SER A 41 4.22 -10.79 -19.80
N ALA A 42 4.41 -9.48 -19.66
CA ALA A 42 5.48 -8.91 -18.84
C ALA A 42 5.26 -9.21 -17.34
N PRO A 43 6.34 -9.30 -16.55
CA PRO A 43 6.25 -9.29 -15.10
C PRO A 43 5.47 -8.08 -14.58
N LYS A 44 4.60 -8.33 -13.60
CA LYS A 44 3.69 -7.34 -12.99
C LYS A 44 4.33 -6.71 -11.77
N ILE A 45 4.12 -5.41 -11.59
CA ILE A 45 4.38 -4.72 -10.32
C ILE A 45 3.08 -4.12 -9.78
N SER A 46 2.92 -4.12 -8.46
CA SER A 46 1.71 -3.61 -7.83
C SER A 46 1.51 -2.14 -8.13
N LYS A 47 0.25 -1.77 -8.37
CA LYS A 47 -0.16 -0.42 -8.80
C LYS A 47 0.29 0.67 -7.83
N TYR A 48 0.45 0.37 -6.54
CA TYR A 48 0.92 1.35 -5.54
C TYR A 48 2.39 1.75 -5.74
N ALA A 49 3.16 0.93 -6.46
CA ALA A 49 4.59 1.13 -6.67
C ALA A 49 4.90 1.89 -7.97
N TYR A 50 3.88 2.31 -8.71
CA TYR A 50 4.06 3.15 -9.89
C TYR A 50 4.49 4.58 -9.52
N GLY A 51 5.35 5.14 -10.38
CA GLY A 51 5.89 6.49 -10.20
C GLY A 51 6.77 6.62 -8.95
N LYS A 52 6.70 7.81 -8.35
CA LYS A 52 7.45 8.22 -7.18
C LYS A 52 6.90 7.59 -5.90
N ASP A 53 7.79 7.28 -4.97
CA ASP A 53 7.49 6.71 -3.67
C ASP A 53 6.46 7.56 -2.92
N TYR A 54 5.31 6.95 -2.62
CA TYR A 54 4.19 7.57 -1.94
C TYR A 54 4.58 8.14 -0.57
N HIS A 55 5.59 7.58 0.10
CA HIS A 55 6.06 8.14 1.36
C HIS A 55 6.52 9.59 1.21
N VAL A 56 7.20 9.91 0.12
CA VAL A 56 7.69 11.27 -0.17
C VAL A 56 6.51 12.14 -0.58
N VAL A 57 5.75 11.70 -1.58
CA VAL A 57 4.64 12.48 -2.15
C VAL A 57 3.60 12.85 -1.09
N ILE A 58 3.23 11.92 -0.23
CA ILE A 58 2.18 12.14 0.77
C ILE A 58 2.72 12.93 1.96
N LYS A 59 3.96 12.70 2.41
CA LYS A 59 4.54 13.53 3.49
C LYS A 59 4.63 14.99 3.10
N ASP A 60 5.05 15.30 1.86
CA ASP A 60 5.06 16.67 1.35
C ASP A 60 3.66 17.32 1.46
N LYS A 61 2.63 16.62 0.98
CA LYS A 61 1.24 17.10 1.05
C LYS A 61 0.72 17.25 2.48
N LEU A 62 1.09 16.35 3.39
CA LEU A 62 0.68 16.45 4.80
C LEU A 62 1.38 17.62 5.51
N HIS A 63 2.63 17.92 5.14
CA HIS A 63 3.33 19.10 5.65
C HIS A 63 2.69 20.39 5.14
N GLU A 64 2.32 20.46 3.85
CA GLU A 64 1.54 21.57 3.29
C GLU A 64 0.19 21.71 4.01
N LEU A 65 -0.54 20.61 4.23
CA LEU A 65 -1.79 20.63 5.00
C LEU A 65 -1.58 21.14 6.44
N MET A 66 -0.52 20.70 7.12
CA MET A 66 -0.21 21.16 8.47
C MET A 66 0.07 22.66 8.51
N GLN A 67 0.79 23.19 7.52
CA GLN A 67 1.05 24.62 7.39
C GLN A 67 -0.26 25.40 7.19
N VAL A 68 -1.12 24.96 6.27
CA VAL A 68 -2.43 25.59 6.03
C VAL A 68 -3.28 25.60 7.29
N LEU A 69 -3.31 24.49 8.05
CA LEU A 69 -4.02 24.44 9.33
C LEU A 69 -3.46 25.45 10.34
N GLN A 70 -2.14 25.58 10.44
CA GLN A 70 -1.51 26.55 11.35
C GLN A 70 -1.82 28.00 10.97
N GLU A 71 -1.91 28.29 9.67
CA GLU A 71 -2.27 29.61 9.15
C GLU A 71 -3.75 29.96 9.41
N GLU A 72 -4.66 29.01 9.22
CA GLU A 72 -6.11 29.25 9.30
C GLU A 72 -6.68 29.24 10.73
N ILE A 73 -6.18 28.35 11.61
CA ILE A 73 -6.76 28.15 12.95
C ILE A 73 -5.79 28.41 14.11
N GLY A 74 -4.54 28.79 13.81
CA GLY A 74 -3.54 29.18 14.80
C GLY A 74 -2.63 28.04 15.25
N GLU A 75 -2.02 28.17 16.44
CA GLU A 75 -1.01 27.22 16.89
C GLU A 75 -1.61 25.82 17.15
N ILE A 76 -1.22 24.87 16.29
CA ILE A 76 -1.47 23.44 16.45
C ILE A 76 -0.13 22.72 16.40
N GLN A 77 0.07 21.78 17.31
CA GLN A 77 1.22 20.90 17.32
C GLN A 77 0.79 19.51 16.84
N GLY A 78 1.63 18.90 16.01
CA GLY A 78 1.33 17.57 15.48
C GLY A 78 2.45 16.97 14.68
N ARG A 79 2.21 15.75 14.21
CA ARG A 79 3.15 15.02 13.35
C ARG A 79 2.40 14.23 12.29
N VAL A 80 3.01 14.18 11.12
CA VAL A 80 2.52 13.47 9.93
C VAL A 80 3.08 12.04 9.90
N PHE A 81 2.26 11.09 9.48
CA PHE A 81 2.58 9.67 9.40
C PHE A 81 2.02 9.06 8.12
N VAL A 82 2.82 8.16 7.54
CA VAL A 82 2.52 7.38 6.33
C VAL A 82 3.40 6.12 6.43
N ASP A 83 2.82 4.94 6.71
CA ASP A 83 3.35 3.55 6.68
C ASP A 83 4.63 3.22 7.51
N SER A 84 5.56 4.17 7.57
CA SER A 84 6.92 4.07 8.13
C SER A 84 7.00 4.11 9.67
N ALA A 85 5.91 4.41 10.37
CA ALA A 85 5.87 4.53 11.83
C ALA A 85 4.99 3.43 12.45
N PRO A 86 5.09 3.16 13.76
CA PRO A 86 4.24 2.16 14.42
C PRO A 86 2.84 2.74 14.66
N VAL A 87 2.18 3.21 13.62
CA VAL A 87 0.76 3.60 13.58
C VAL A 87 -0.01 2.45 12.91
N LEU A 88 -1.25 2.21 13.34
CA LEU A 88 -2.12 1.20 12.74
C LEU A 88 -3.05 1.88 11.73
N ASP A 89 -2.48 2.31 10.62
CA ASP A 89 -3.08 3.22 9.64
C ASP A 89 -4.51 2.79 9.23
N LYS A 90 -4.66 1.52 8.84
CA LYS A 90 -5.96 0.93 8.47
C LYS A 90 -6.97 0.95 9.63
N ALA A 91 -6.52 0.71 10.86
CA ALA A 91 -7.40 0.70 12.03
C ALA A 91 -7.89 2.11 12.37
N TRP A 92 -7.01 3.11 12.29
CA TRP A 92 -7.38 4.51 12.49
C TRP A 92 -8.32 5.01 11.40
N ALA A 93 -8.04 4.70 10.13
CA ALA A 93 -8.90 5.08 9.02
C ALA A 93 -10.31 4.45 9.10
N ALA A 94 -10.41 3.19 9.53
CA ALA A 94 -11.72 2.55 9.77
C ALA A 94 -12.47 3.21 10.94
N LYS A 95 -11.76 3.55 12.02
CA LYS A 95 -12.34 4.25 13.19
C LYS A 95 -12.80 5.66 12.83
N ALA A 96 -12.07 6.35 11.95
CA ALA A 96 -12.40 7.68 11.43
C ALA A 96 -13.48 7.65 10.32
N GLY A 97 -14.13 6.51 10.08
CA GLY A 97 -15.26 6.45 9.14
C GLY A 97 -14.89 6.52 7.65
N LEU A 98 -13.61 6.37 7.29
CA LEU A 98 -13.17 6.42 5.88
C LEU A 98 -13.53 5.17 5.08
N GLY A 99 -13.93 4.09 5.77
CA GLY A 99 -14.29 2.82 5.16
C GLY A 99 -14.43 1.70 6.18
N TRP A 100 -14.46 0.46 5.69
CA TRP A 100 -14.40 -0.75 6.52
C TRP A 100 -13.21 -1.61 6.11
N ILE A 101 -12.74 -2.47 7.01
CA ILE A 101 -11.69 -3.43 6.69
C ILE A 101 -12.31 -4.59 5.92
N GLY A 102 -11.84 -4.83 4.68
CA GLY A 102 -12.29 -5.96 3.88
C GLY A 102 -11.74 -7.29 4.37
N LYS A 103 -12.29 -8.41 3.90
CA LYS A 103 -11.79 -9.76 4.24
C LYS A 103 -10.33 -10.00 3.83
N HIS A 104 -9.83 -9.25 2.83
CA HIS A 104 -8.41 -9.22 2.43
C HIS A 104 -7.55 -8.26 3.25
N THR A 105 -8.09 -7.68 4.34
CA THR A 105 -7.40 -6.79 5.31
C THR A 105 -6.99 -5.41 4.80
N ASN A 106 -7.43 -4.96 3.63
CA ASN A 106 -7.29 -3.53 3.25
C ASN A 106 -8.56 -2.76 3.61
N LEU A 107 -8.39 -1.46 3.86
CA LEU A 107 -9.51 -0.54 3.98
C LEU A 107 -10.22 -0.42 2.63
N ILE A 108 -11.55 -0.45 2.64
CA ILE A 108 -12.39 -0.25 1.48
C ILE A 108 -13.28 0.96 1.73
N SER A 109 -13.21 1.95 0.85
CA SER A 109 -14.16 3.06 0.78
C SER A 109 -15.32 2.70 -0.15
N LYS A 110 -16.55 3.01 0.28
CA LYS A 110 -17.77 2.71 -0.48
C LYS A 110 -17.78 3.37 -1.86
N GLN A 111 -17.19 4.55 -1.98
CA GLN A 111 -17.27 5.37 -3.19
C GLN A 111 -16.17 5.08 -4.19
N ALA A 112 -15.09 4.39 -3.79
CA ALA A 112 -13.92 4.28 -4.65
C ALA A 112 -13.03 3.04 -4.44
N GLY A 113 -13.43 2.12 -3.57
CA GLY A 113 -12.71 0.87 -3.36
C GLY A 113 -11.50 1.03 -2.43
N SER A 114 -10.42 0.31 -2.70
CA SER A 114 -9.26 0.12 -1.82
C SER A 114 -7.94 0.63 -2.38
N PHE A 115 -7.92 1.25 -3.57
CA PHE A 115 -6.70 1.79 -4.19
C PHE A 115 -6.32 3.17 -3.63
N TYR A 116 -6.10 3.21 -2.32
CA TYR A 116 -5.72 4.40 -1.57
C TYR A 116 -4.52 4.15 -0.68
N PHE A 117 -3.62 5.12 -0.63
CA PHE A 117 -2.71 5.27 0.48
C PHE A 117 -3.45 5.82 1.67
N ILE A 118 -3.06 5.39 2.86
CA ILE A 118 -3.58 5.89 4.13
C ILE A 118 -2.49 6.72 4.79
N ALA A 119 -2.91 7.83 5.37
CA ALA A 119 -2.04 8.74 6.08
C ALA A 119 -2.71 9.23 7.36
N GLU A 120 -1.90 9.59 8.35
CA GLU A 120 -2.37 10.11 9.62
C GLU A 120 -1.68 11.42 9.96
N LEU A 121 -2.48 12.34 10.48
CA LEU A 121 -2.03 13.52 11.18
C LEU A 121 -2.46 13.38 12.64
N ILE A 122 -1.49 13.21 13.55
CA ILE A 122 -1.73 13.13 14.99
C ILE A 122 -1.45 14.51 15.58
N ILE A 123 -2.49 15.14 16.14
CA ILE A 123 -2.47 16.56 16.55
C ILE A 123 -3.02 16.76 17.97
N ASP A 124 -2.63 17.87 18.59
CA ASP A 124 -3.06 18.30 19.94
C ASP A 124 -4.38 19.09 19.95
N LEU A 125 -5.02 19.22 18.80
CA LEU A 125 -6.34 19.83 18.63
C LEU A 125 -7.45 18.80 18.94
N PRO A 126 -8.39 19.10 19.84
CA PRO A 126 -9.56 18.25 20.05
C PRO A 126 -10.54 18.44 18.89
N LEU A 127 -10.95 17.34 18.27
CA LEU A 127 -11.93 17.31 17.18
C LEU A 127 -13.14 16.46 17.55
N GLU A 128 -14.28 16.76 16.92
CA GLU A 128 -15.43 15.87 16.94
C GLU A 128 -15.09 14.58 16.19
N GLN A 129 -15.49 13.43 16.75
CA GLN A 129 -15.16 12.13 16.18
C GLN A 129 -16.19 11.72 15.14
N ASP A 130 -15.70 11.31 13.97
CA ASP A 130 -16.53 10.66 12.96
C ASP A 130 -17.02 9.27 13.43
N ALA A 131 -18.10 8.80 12.79
CA ALA A 131 -18.66 7.48 13.06
C ALA A 131 -18.07 6.41 12.11
N PRO A 132 -17.70 5.22 12.61
CA PRO A 132 -17.26 4.11 11.76
C PRO A 132 -18.33 3.69 10.75
N VAL A 133 -17.87 3.20 9.59
CA VAL A 133 -18.74 2.64 8.55
C VAL A 133 -18.96 1.15 8.81
N THR A 134 -20.16 0.65 8.51
CA THR A 134 -20.49 -0.77 8.62
C THR A 134 -19.73 -1.63 7.60
N ASP A 135 -19.45 -2.88 7.94
CA ASP A 135 -18.89 -3.85 6.99
C ASP A 135 -19.86 -4.11 5.83
N HIS A 136 -19.32 -4.08 4.60
CA HIS A 136 -20.08 -4.36 3.38
C HIS A 136 -19.48 -5.50 2.52
N CYS A 137 -18.67 -6.38 3.10
CA CYS A 137 -18.23 -7.61 2.45
C CYS A 137 -19.34 -8.67 2.39
N GLY A 138 -20.19 -8.76 3.41
CA GLY A 138 -21.28 -9.75 3.47
C GLY A 138 -20.77 -11.19 3.28
N SER A 139 -21.46 -11.98 2.44
CA SER A 139 -21.06 -13.35 2.12
C SER A 139 -19.94 -13.48 1.08
N CYS A 140 -19.45 -12.37 0.49
CA CYS A 140 -18.45 -12.40 -0.57
C CYS A 140 -17.13 -13.05 -0.11
N THR A 141 -16.56 -13.93 -0.92
CA THR A 141 -15.26 -14.60 -0.69
C THR A 141 -14.26 -14.39 -1.82
N ALA A 142 -14.56 -13.55 -2.82
CA ALA A 142 -13.78 -13.42 -4.05
C ALA A 142 -12.27 -13.24 -3.83
N CYS A 143 -11.86 -12.42 -2.86
CA CYS A 143 -10.45 -12.21 -2.55
C CYS A 143 -9.77 -13.43 -1.91
N ILE A 144 -10.50 -14.18 -1.08
CA ILE A 144 -10.03 -15.42 -0.45
C ILE A 144 -9.83 -16.48 -1.52
N ASP A 145 -10.84 -16.66 -2.37
CA ASP A 145 -10.86 -17.68 -3.42
C ASP A 145 -9.80 -17.41 -4.49
N ALA A 146 -9.51 -16.15 -4.80
CA ALA A 146 -8.53 -15.77 -5.81
C ALA A 146 -7.08 -15.71 -5.30
N CYS A 147 -6.83 -15.75 -3.99
CA CYS A 147 -5.49 -15.59 -3.44
C CYS A 147 -4.58 -16.78 -3.86
N PRO A 148 -3.56 -16.58 -4.72
CA PRO A 148 -2.89 -17.72 -5.37
C PRO A 148 -2.17 -18.66 -4.40
N THR A 149 -1.66 -18.10 -3.31
CA THR A 149 -0.91 -18.81 -2.27
C THR A 149 -1.76 -19.13 -1.03
N GLN A 150 -3.07 -18.87 -1.08
CA GLN A 150 -3.99 -19.04 0.05
C GLN A 150 -3.50 -18.30 1.32
N ALA A 151 -2.93 -17.10 1.13
CA ALA A 151 -2.45 -16.26 2.21
C ALA A 151 -3.60 -15.66 3.05
N ILE A 152 -4.80 -15.51 2.50
CA ILE A 152 -5.98 -15.14 3.28
C ILE A 152 -6.57 -16.42 3.88
N VAL A 153 -6.15 -16.76 5.10
CA VAL A 153 -6.46 -18.06 5.75
C VAL A 153 -7.87 -18.10 6.35
N ALA A 154 -8.43 -16.92 6.65
CA ALA A 154 -9.80 -16.72 7.10
C ALA A 154 -10.22 -15.28 6.79
N PRO A 155 -11.53 -14.95 6.80
CA PRO A 155 -11.99 -13.56 6.71
C PRO A 155 -11.23 -12.67 7.70
N TYR A 156 -10.66 -11.56 7.20
CA TYR A 156 -9.91 -10.56 7.97
C TYR A 156 -8.57 -11.07 8.54
N GLN A 157 -8.08 -12.22 8.09
CA GLN A 157 -6.83 -12.82 8.54
C GLN A 157 -5.94 -13.18 7.36
N VAL A 158 -4.81 -12.47 7.23
CA VAL A 158 -3.77 -12.74 6.25
C VAL A 158 -2.55 -13.31 6.95
N ASP A 159 -2.10 -14.47 6.50
CA ASP A 159 -0.78 -15.02 6.81
C ASP A 159 0.26 -14.36 5.89
N GLY A 160 0.94 -13.35 6.42
CA GLY A 160 1.99 -12.62 5.71
C GLY A 160 3.10 -13.54 5.20
N SER A 161 3.38 -14.67 5.86
CA SER A 161 4.44 -15.61 5.45
C SER A 161 4.10 -16.38 4.17
N LYS A 162 2.86 -16.29 3.69
CA LYS A 162 2.40 -16.87 2.42
C LYS A 162 2.11 -15.80 1.36
N CYS A 163 2.11 -14.52 1.72
CA CYS A 163 1.67 -13.46 0.83
C CYS A 163 2.73 -13.16 -0.25
N ILE A 164 2.33 -13.14 -1.53
CA ILE A 164 3.22 -12.76 -2.65
C ILE A 164 3.84 -11.39 -2.43
N SER A 165 3.08 -10.43 -1.89
CA SER A 165 3.59 -9.09 -1.56
C SER A 165 4.75 -9.17 -0.54
N TYR A 166 4.60 -9.98 0.51
CA TYR A 166 5.67 -10.20 1.48
C TYR A 166 6.89 -10.88 0.85
N PHE A 167 6.69 -11.93 0.04
CA PHE A 167 7.79 -12.64 -0.62
C PHE A 167 8.59 -11.74 -1.56
N THR A 168 7.92 -10.87 -2.30
CA THR A 168 8.57 -10.03 -3.32
C THR A 168 9.23 -8.78 -2.74
N ILE A 169 8.81 -8.33 -1.56
CA ILE A 169 9.27 -7.05 -0.97
C ILE A 169 10.13 -7.27 0.28
N GLU A 170 9.63 -8.05 1.23
CA GLU A 170 10.14 -8.11 2.61
C GLU A 170 11.08 -9.29 2.85
N LEU A 171 10.77 -10.46 2.26
CA LEU A 171 11.61 -11.64 2.39
C LEU A 171 13.00 -11.34 1.82
N LYS A 172 14.07 -11.60 2.59
CA LYS A 172 15.46 -11.39 2.14
C LYS A 172 16.13 -12.69 1.73
N GLU A 173 15.61 -13.82 2.19
CA GLU A 173 16.05 -15.16 1.86
C GLU A 173 15.49 -15.64 0.50
N ALA A 174 15.79 -16.88 0.12
CA ALA A 174 15.23 -17.48 -1.09
C ALA A 174 13.72 -17.71 -0.95
N ILE A 175 12.97 -17.50 -2.04
CA ILE A 175 11.54 -17.79 -2.08
C ILE A 175 11.34 -19.32 -1.99
N PRO A 176 10.44 -19.81 -1.11
CA PRO A 176 10.17 -21.24 -0.96
C PRO A 176 9.74 -21.88 -2.28
N GLN A 177 10.25 -23.09 -2.59
CA GLN A 177 9.93 -23.77 -3.85
C GLN A 177 8.49 -24.29 -3.90
N GLU A 178 7.83 -24.43 -2.75
CA GLU A 178 6.45 -24.86 -2.61
C GLU A 178 5.45 -23.89 -3.26
N VAL A 179 5.83 -22.61 -3.40
CA VAL A 179 5.02 -21.58 -4.07
C VAL A 179 5.42 -21.31 -5.52
N LYS A 180 6.31 -22.15 -6.10
CA LYS A 180 6.74 -22.02 -7.49
C LYS A 180 5.55 -22.11 -8.45
N GLY A 181 5.48 -21.19 -9.41
CA GLY A 181 4.38 -21.09 -10.39
C GLY A 181 3.10 -20.44 -9.87
N GLN A 182 3.01 -20.06 -8.58
CA GLN A 182 1.81 -19.45 -8.01
C GLN A 182 1.79 -17.92 -8.11
N PHE A 183 2.91 -17.28 -8.49
CA PHE A 183 3.03 -15.83 -8.45
C PHE A 183 2.30 -15.10 -9.57
N ASP A 184 1.76 -15.78 -10.59
CA ASP A 184 1.01 -15.15 -11.70
C ASP A 184 1.73 -13.89 -12.27
N ASN A 185 3.04 -14.04 -12.55
CA ASN A 185 3.95 -12.99 -13.03
C ASN A 185 4.18 -11.79 -12.08
N TRP A 186 3.69 -11.79 -10.84
CA TRP A 186 3.97 -10.72 -9.87
C TRP A 186 5.45 -10.70 -9.44
N ALA A 187 6.19 -9.70 -9.90
CA ALA A 187 7.60 -9.49 -9.57
C ALA A 187 7.83 -8.53 -8.39
N PHE A 188 6.88 -7.64 -8.10
CA PHE A 188 6.94 -6.72 -6.96
C PHE A 188 5.53 -6.40 -6.44
N GLY A 189 5.23 -6.74 -5.19
CA GLY A 189 3.88 -6.61 -4.64
C GLY A 189 2.89 -7.59 -5.27
N CYS A 190 1.61 -7.47 -4.93
CA CYS A 190 0.53 -8.26 -5.51
C CYS A 190 -0.82 -7.57 -5.29
N ASP A 191 -1.59 -7.35 -6.37
CA ASP A 191 -2.91 -6.72 -6.29
C ASP A 191 -4.08 -7.69 -6.42
N VAL A 192 -3.85 -9.01 -6.57
CA VAL A 192 -4.92 -9.98 -6.90
C VAL A 192 -6.14 -9.84 -5.99
N CYS A 193 -5.92 -9.77 -4.67
CA CYS A 193 -7.02 -9.65 -3.70
C CYS A 193 -7.80 -8.33 -3.79
N GLN A 194 -7.19 -7.27 -4.31
CA GLN A 194 -7.83 -5.99 -4.60
C GLN A 194 -8.51 -6.04 -5.97
N ASP A 195 -7.84 -6.53 -7.01
CA ASP A 195 -8.34 -6.55 -8.39
C ASP A 195 -9.66 -7.35 -8.52
N VAL A 196 -9.83 -8.42 -7.73
CA VAL A 196 -11.07 -9.20 -7.70
C VAL A 196 -12.13 -8.66 -6.74
N CYS A 197 -11.82 -7.64 -5.93
CA CYS A 197 -12.75 -7.08 -4.96
C CYS A 197 -13.87 -6.32 -5.69
N PRO A 198 -15.16 -6.67 -5.51
CA PRO A 198 -16.26 -6.04 -6.23
C PRO A 198 -16.40 -4.53 -5.98
N TRP A 199 -15.85 -4.02 -4.88
CA TRP A 199 -15.85 -2.60 -4.53
C TRP A 199 -14.85 -1.78 -5.35
N ASN A 200 -13.84 -2.41 -5.94
CA ASN A 200 -12.87 -1.70 -6.80
C ASN A 200 -13.42 -1.39 -8.20
N ARG A 201 -14.64 -1.83 -8.55
CA ARG A 201 -15.35 -1.33 -9.74
C ARG A 201 -15.67 0.17 -9.65
N PHE A 202 -15.63 0.75 -8.45
CA PHE A 202 -15.87 2.17 -8.22
C PHE A 202 -14.59 3.01 -8.27
N SER A 203 -13.42 2.38 -8.46
CA SER A 203 -12.15 3.10 -8.50
C SER A 203 -12.04 3.94 -9.77
N THR A 204 -11.63 5.19 -9.60
CA THR A 204 -11.36 6.15 -10.68
C THR A 204 -9.88 6.46 -10.74
N PRO A 205 -9.29 6.73 -11.93
CA PRO A 205 -7.89 7.08 -12.03
C PRO A 205 -7.49 8.26 -11.13
N HIS A 206 -6.29 8.19 -10.54
CA HIS A 206 -5.73 9.27 -9.75
C HIS A 206 -5.41 10.50 -10.63
N GLN A 207 -5.18 11.64 -9.98
CA GLN A 207 -4.78 12.90 -10.62
C GLN A 207 -3.39 13.37 -10.20
N GLU A 208 -2.64 12.55 -9.45
CA GLU A 208 -1.28 12.88 -9.00
C GLU A 208 -0.24 12.54 -10.09
N PRO A 209 0.40 13.52 -10.74
CA PRO A 209 1.39 13.24 -11.78
C PRO A 209 2.62 12.51 -11.26
N LYS A 210 2.98 12.68 -9.97
CA LYS A 210 4.12 11.97 -9.37
C LYS A 210 3.88 10.46 -9.26
N PHE A 211 2.64 9.98 -9.37
CA PHE A 211 2.33 8.53 -9.40
C PHE A 211 2.25 7.97 -10.83
N GLU A 212 2.39 8.82 -11.85
CA GLU A 212 2.41 8.33 -13.23
C GLU A 212 3.67 7.47 -13.45
N PRO A 213 3.51 6.24 -13.97
CA PRO A 213 4.64 5.40 -14.31
C PRO A 213 5.38 5.97 -15.53
N SER A 214 6.68 5.71 -15.65
CA SER A 214 7.43 6.14 -16.83
C SER A 214 6.92 5.43 -18.10
N PRO A 215 6.85 6.12 -19.25
CA PRO A 215 6.44 5.49 -20.52
C PRO A 215 7.29 4.29 -20.90
N GLU A 216 8.57 4.33 -20.55
CA GLU A 216 9.49 3.23 -20.77
C GLU A 216 9.11 1.98 -19.97
N LEU A 217 8.82 2.11 -18.68
CA LEU A 217 8.36 1.00 -17.84
C LEU A 217 7.10 0.35 -18.42
N MET A 218 6.17 1.17 -18.94
CA MET A 218 4.91 0.71 -19.55
C MET A 218 5.10 -0.04 -20.87
N GLN A 219 6.23 0.17 -21.57
CA GLN A 219 6.56 -0.44 -22.85
C GLN A 219 7.50 -1.65 -22.74
N MET A 220 8.09 -1.89 -21.56
CA MET A 220 8.97 -3.05 -21.34
C MET A 220 8.22 -4.35 -21.59
N ASN A 221 8.75 -5.16 -22.51
CA ASN A 221 8.24 -6.50 -22.79
C ASN A 221 8.84 -7.53 -21.81
N LYS A 222 8.33 -8.76 -21.84
CA LYS A 222 8.84 -9.85 -21.00
C LYS A 222 10.37 -10.01 -21.07
N GLY A 223 10.98 -9.97 -22.26
CA GLY A 223 12.43 -10.09 -22.45
C GLY A 223 13.21 -8.97 -21.76
N ASP A 224 12.75 -7.72 -21.90
CA ASP A 224 13.39 -6.55 -21.28
C ASP A 224 13.46 -6.70 -19.75
N TRP A 225 12.40 -7.22 -19.14
CA TRP A 225 12.39 -7.52 -17.71
C TRP A 225 13.35 -8.64 -17.32
N HIS A 226 13.45 -9.70 -18.12
CA HIS A 226 14.33 -10.84 -17.79
C HIS A 226 15.81 -10.46 -17.84
N GLU A 227 16.16 -9.58 -18.78
CA GLU A 227 17.51 -9.07 -19.02
C GLU A 227 17.77 -7.71 -18.34
N ILE A 228 16.91 -7.30 -17.39
CA ILE A 228 17.07 -6.04 -16.67
C ILE A 228 18.45 -5.96 -16.00
N THR A 229 19.13 -4.84 -16.24
CA THR A 229 20.43 -4.52 -15.63
C THR A 229 20.24 -3.56 -14.46
N GLU A 230 21.24 -3.47 -13.58
CA GLU A 230 21.23 -2.52 -12.46
C GLU A 230 21.08 -1.06 -12.93
N ALA A 231 21.75 -0.70 -14.04
CA ALA A 231 21.62 0.62 -14.63
C ALA A 231 20.19 0.93 -15.14
N VAL A 232 19.48 -0.06 -15.68
CA VAL A 232 18.07 0.10 -16.08
C VAL A 232 17.19 0.18 -14.83
N PHE A 233 17.45 -0.64 -13.83
CA PHE A 233 16.73 -0.62 -12.55
C PHE A 233 16.82 0.74 -11.86
N ASP A 234 18.03 1.29 -11.68
CA ASP A 234 18.22 2.58 -11.02
C ASP A 234 17.53 3.71 -11.77
N ARG A 235 17.62 3.69 -13.10
CA ARG A 235 16.97 4.70 -13.94
C ARG A 235 15.45 4.65 -13.87
N LEU A 236 14.85 3.46 -13.82
CA LEU A 236 13.39 3.30 -13.75
C LEU A 236 12.82 3.48 -12.34
N PHE A 237 13.57 3.06 -11.32
CA PHE A 237 13.03 2.90 -9.98
C PHE A 237 13.72 3.74 -8.90
N SER A 238 14.77 4.52 -9.17
CA SER A 238 15.50 5.32 -8.15
C SER A 238 14.62 6.12 -7.18
N GLU A 239 13.49 6.65 -7.66
CA GLU A 239 12.54 7.39 -6.82
C GLU A 239 11.27 6.59 -6.47
N SER A 240 11.19 5.31 -6.82
CA SER A 240 10.01 4.45 -6.64
C SER A 240 10.10 3.60 -5.38
N ALA A 241 8.93 3.22 -4.83
CA ALA A 241 8.82 2.23 -3.75
C ALA A 241 9.46 0.87 -4.11
N VAL A 242 9.65 0.57 -5.40
CA VAL A 242 10.36 -0.65 -5.86
C VAL A 242 11.79 -0.74 -5.30
N GLN A 243 12.44 0.38 -4.98
CA GLN A 243 13.77 0.42 -4.35
C GLN A 243 13.85 -0.36 -3.03
N ARG A 244 12.73 -0.57 -2.35
CA ARG A 244 12.67 -1.37 -1.12
C ARG A 244 13.14 -2.82 -1.32
N ALA A 245 12.93 -3.38 -2.52
CA ALA A 245 13.45 -4.70 -2.86
C ALA A 245 14.93 -4.68 -3.25
N GLN A 246 15.47 -3.52 -3.67
CA GLN A 246 16.77 -3.36 -4.32
C GLN A 246 16.86 -4.16 -5.64
N PHE A 247 17.90 -3.89 -6.44
CA PHE A 247 18.11 -4.60 -7.70
C PHE A 247 18.21 -6.12 -7.50
N SER A 248 18.96 -6.55 -6.47
CA SER A 248 19.15 -7.97 -6.14
C SER A 248 17.84 -8.68 -5.79
N GLY A 249 16.94 -8.02 -5.03
CA GLY A 249 15.64 -8.57 -4.68
C GLY A 249 14.72 -8.67 -5.90
N LEU A 250 14.68 -7.63 -6.74
CA LEU A 250 13.90 -7.69 -7.99
C LEU A 250 14.43 -8.79 -8.91
N LYS A 251 15.76 -8.90 -9.08
CA LYS A 251 16.38 -9.93 -9.92
C LYS A 251 16.05 -11.33 -9.41
N ARG A 252 16.13 -11.57 -8.10
CA ARG A 252 15.70 -12.82 -7.45
C ARG A 252 14.24 -13.14 -7.77
N ASN A 253 13.35 -12.16 -7.67
CA ASN A 253 11.93 -12.37 -7.95
C ASN A 253 11.71 -12.71 -9.44
N LEU A 254 12.38 -12.01 -10.35
CA LEU A 254 12.32 -12.28 -11.79
C LEU A 254 12.85 -13.65 -12.15
N ASP A 255 13.95 -14.08 -11.52
CA ASP A 255 14.50 -15.41 -11.73
C ASP A 255 13.57 -16.51 -11.17
N PHE A 256 12.83 -16.22 -10.10
CA PHE A 256 11.82 -17.15 -9.55
C PHE A 256 10.58 -17.31 -10.45
N LEU A 257 10.26 -16.31 -11.26
CA LEU A 257 9.16 -16.37 -12.23
C LEU A 257 9.49 -17.20 -13.48
N ARG A 258 10.75 -17.66 -13.63
CA ARG A 258 11.22 -18.45 -14.78
C ARG A 258 10.87 -19.94 -14.69
#